data_AF-A0A9D0Y7W8-F1
#
_entry.id   AF-A0A9D0Y7W8-F1
#
_cell.length_a   1.000
_cell.length_b   1.000
_cell.length_c   1.000
_cell.angle_alpha   90.00
_cell.angle_beta   90.00
_cell.angle_gamma   90.00
#
_symmetry.space_group_name_H-M   'P 1'
#
loop_
_entity.id
_entity.type
_entity.pdbx_description
1 polymer ?
#
loop_
_entity_poly.entity_id
_entity_poly.type
_entity_poly.pdbx_seq_one_letter_code
_entity_poly.pdbx_strand_id
1 'polypeptide(L)'
;MNVEEIYLQFTDGASSGAVRAGWVERYLESPITFWCILHAPADAKDPINDQMQYIFDIGNNHQERVNDRLYPGGIQEQFATEEEGFRRSLEIMSEGGTFIKNMSLVCWPQGFTGRPDVLEKVEGVPSVFGDFSYRVVEIKSARRLRESQILQGALYNRVLGLVQGYEPLEFQMVNGDMDVIPVAMVEVDERLDEVLAEVREIMGGKPVDFCYGVAGWPWTSYVDSRAIEANDVSLITGVGASVRTNLVEAGYATLQSIATANETELVKVRRIGASTAKKIVVSAQALQGQKPLRRGELAEIRRGKTEVFFDFEGAQDQDELDGQELVNYLIGAVHRTPGNEGEYTAFFADTFDAEGENLVHFLEWADSLEDPIFYHWHHYEHTHLTKMVERHGVDPELGAVVLDRLEDLSPWATKGYAFPAYGEGLKAIAKCLGFHWEQDDVTGVGSMDLYTNYVQSGSTDQVSKEKIVVYNKDDCFATMHIYDWVMAQQR
;
A
#
# COMPACT_ATOMS: atom_id res chain seq x y z
N MET A 1 38.67 11.46 -25.08
CA MET A 1 37.20 11.33 -25.14
C MET A 1 36.60 12.68 -24.90
N ASN A 2 35.55 13.03 -25.64
CA ASN A 2 34.98 14.36 -25.55
C ASN A 2 33.61 14.27 -24.87
N VAL A 3 33.58 14.50 -23.55
CA VAL A 3 32.33 14.59 -22.77
C VAL A 3 31.34 15.56 -23.41
N GLU A 4 31.83 16.64 -24.01
CA GLU A 4 31.00 17.63 -24.71
C GLU A 4 30.27 17.02 -25.92
N GLU A 5 30.92 16.12 -26.68
CA GLU A 5 30.29 15.47 -27.83
C GLU A 5 29.14 14.55 -27.40
N ILE A 6 29.36 13.74 -26.36
CA ILE A 6 28.32 12.85 -25.80
C ILE A 6 27.17 13.69 -25.24
N TYR A 7 27.50 14.74 -24.47
CA TYR A 7 26.52 15.66 -23.92
C TYR A 7 25.64 16.28 -25.00
N LEU A 8 26.24 16.87 -26.04
CA LEU A 8 25.50 17.50 -27.13
C LEU A 8 24.66 16.47 -27.90
N GLN A 9 25.19 15.27 -28.13
CA GLN A 9 24.46 14.20 -28.81
C GLN A 9 23.14 13.83 -28.12
N PHE A 10 23.10 13.79 -26.79
CA PHE A 10 21.92 13.34 -26.05
C PHE A 10 21.04 14.47 -25.51
N THR A 11 21.54 15.71 -25.53
CA THR A 11 20.77 16.91 -25.14
C THR A 11 20.22 17.68 -26.34
N ASP A 12 20.57 17.32 -27.58
CA ASP A 12 19.99 17.91 -28.79
C ASP A 12 18.56 17.38 -29.01
N GLY A 13 17.55 18.23 -28.74
CA GLY A 13 16.14 17.87 -28.91
C GLY A 13 15.21 18.46 -27.84
N ALA A 14 13.93 18.09 -27.93
CA ALA A 14 12.92 18.53 -26.96
C ALA A 14 12.76 17.50 -25.83
N SER A 15 12.82 17.96 -24.58
CA SER A 15 12.59 17.14 -23.38
C SER A 15 11.12 16.81 -23.13
N SER A 16 10.18 17.54 -23.74
CA SER A 16 8.75 17.45 -23.48
C SER A 16 8.10 16.10 -23.84
N GLY A 17 8.73 15.32 -24.72
CA GLY A 17 8.26 13.98 -25.11
C GLY A 17 8.98 12.85 -24.41
N ALA A 18 9.90 13.13 -23.48
CA ALA A 18 10.73 12.11 -22.88
C ALA A 18 10.00 11.36 -21.77
N VAL A 19 10.05 10.03 -21.82
CA VAL A 19 9.58 9.15 -20.76
C VAL A 19 10.60 9.16 -19.63
N ARG A 20 10.14 9.51 -18.42
CA ARG A 20 10.95 9.36 -17.21
C ARG A 20 10.91 7.91 -16.76
N ALA A 21 12.03 7.34 -16.33
CA ALA A 21 12.06 5.93 -15.89
C ALA A 21 11.03 5.61 -14.81
N GLY A 22 10.89 6.48 -13.79
CA GLY A 22 9.86 6.30 -12.76
C GLY A 22 8.42 6.32 -13.27
N TRP A 23 8.15 6.83 -14.48
CA TRP A 23 6.82 6.77 -15.08
C TRP A 23 6.42 5.35 -15.50
N VAL A 24 7.38 4.50 -15.84
CA VAL A 24 7.13 3.08 -16.13
C VAL A 24 6.55 2.39 -14.90
N GLU A 25 7.17 2.61 -13.73
CA GLU A 25 6.66 2.09 -12.45
C GLU A 25 5.24 2.61 -12.19
N ARG A 26 5.03 3.93 -12.28
CA ARG A 26 3.73 4.56 -12.01
C ARG A 26 2.62 4.09 -12.94
N TYR A 27 2.91 3.90 -14.23
CA TYR A 27 1.94 3.40 -15.21
C TYR A 27 1.52 1.96 -14.88
N LEU A 28 2.48 1.08 -14.60
CA LEU A 28 2.20 -0.31 -14.26
C LEU A 28 1.46 -0.46 -12.93
N GLU A 29 1.71 0.42 -11.97
CA GLU A 29 0.94 0.47 -10.72
C GLU A 29 -0.48 0.98 -10.94
N SER A 30 -0.66 2.07 -11.69
CA SER A 30 -1.98 2.61 -12.02
C SER A 30 -1.94 3.55 -13.24
N PRO A 31 -2.51 3.13 -14.39
CA PRO A 31 -2.57 3.96 -15.59
C PRO A 31 -3.30 5.29 -15.37
N ILE A 32 -4.33 5.33 -14.52
CA ILE A 32 -5.04 6.57 -14.19
C ILE A 32 -4.19 7.49 -13.32
N THR A 33 -3.42 6.96 -12.36
CA THR A 33 -2.47 7.76 -11.57
C THR A 33 -1.41 8.37 -12.48
N PHE A 34 -0.89 7.60 -13.43
CA PHE A 34 0.04 8.12 -14.44
C PHE A 34 -0.59 9.21 -15.31
N TRP A 35 -1.82 9.00 -15.81
CA TRP A 35 -2.55 10.03 -16.56
C TRP A 35 -2.75 11.31 -15.74
N CYS A 36 -3.07 11.19 -14.45
CA CYS A 36 -3.24 12.33 -13.56
C CYS A 36 -1.94 13.13 -13.39
N ILE A 37 -0.77 12.47 -13.34
CA ILE A 37 0.53 13.16 -13.31
C ILE A 37 0.70 14.11 -14.51
N LEU A 38 0.17 13.73 -15.67
CA LEU A 38 0.31 14.49 -16.92
C LEU A 38 -0.80 15.53 -17.13
N HIS A 39 -2.02 15.24 -16.68
CA HIS A 39 -3.22 15.95 -17.14
C HIS A 39 -4.13 16.47 -16.03
N ALA A 40 -4.04 15.95 -14.80
CA ALA A 40 -4.92 16.41 -13.73
C ALA A 40 -4.52 17.80 -13.21
N PRO A 41 -5.48 18.61 -12.72
CA PRO A 41 -5.19 19.90 -12.10
C PRO A 41 -4.22 19.77 -10.93
N ALA A 42 -3.21 20.64 -10.85
CA ALA A 42 -2.18 20.54 -9.81
C ALA A 42 -2.74 20.74 -8.39
N ASP A 43 -3.83 21.49 -8.25
CA ASP A 43 -4.56 21.76 -7.00
C ASP A 43 -5.51 20.63 -6.59
N ALA A 44 -5.70 19.61 -7.44
CA ALA A 44 -6.48 18.42 -7.11
C ALA A 44 -5.68 17.32 -6.39
N LYS A 45 -4.39 17.57 -6.10
CA LYS A 45 -3.53 16.64 -5.37
C LYS A 45 -3.96 16.53 -3.92
N ASP A 46 -4.06 15.30 -3.44
CA ASP A 46 -4.18 15.00 -2.02
C ASP A 46 -2.95 15.54 -1.27
N PRO A 47 -3.14 16.18 -0.09
CA PRO A 47 -2.01 16.52 0.76
C PRO A 47 -1.28 15.25 1.20
N ILE A 48 -0.01 15.40 1.59
CA ILE A 48 0.69 14.31 2.26
C ILE A 48 0.01 14.05 3.62
N ASN A 49 -0.18 12.78 3.96
CA ASN A 49 -0.68 12.32 5.24
C ASN A 49 0.37 11.42 5.92
N ASP A 50 0.17 11.08 7.19
CA ASP A 50 1.13 10.31 7.99
C ASP A 50 1.48 8.96 7.35
N GLN A 51 0.49 8.28 6.76
CA GLN A 51 0.72 7.03 6.04
C GLN A 51 1.69 7.19 4.86
N MET A 52 1.53 8.25 4.06
CA MET A 52 2.43 8.52 2.94
C MET A 52 3.81 8.98 3.41
N GLN A 53 3.87 9.79 4.46
CA GLN A 53 5.14 10.21 5.07
C GLN A 53 5.94 8.99 5.55
N TYR A 54 5.32 8.10 6.30
CA TYR A 54 5.93 6.85 6.76
C TYR A 54 6.45 5.97 5.62
N ILE A 55 5.69 5.81 4.53
CA ILE A 55 6.15 5.05 3.35
C ILE A 55 7.40 5.69 2.73
N PHE A 56 7.45 7.02 2.64
CA PHE A 56 8.63 7.72 2.15
C PHE A 56 9.83 7.54 3.08
N ASP A 57 9.60 7.65 4.39
CA ASP A 57 10.67 7.51 5.37
C ASP A 57 11.26 6.10 5.39
N ILE A 58 10.44 5.04 5.28
CA ILE A 58 10.93 3.67 5.08
C ILE A 58 11.81 3.58 3.83
N GLY A 59 11.35 4.14 2.71
CA GLY A 59 12.08 4.11 1.44
C GLY A 59 13.43 4.81 1.55
N ASN A 60 13.44 6.04 2.08
CA ASN A 60 14.64 6.85 2.24
C ASN A 60 15.64 6.20 3.21
N ASN A 61 15.17 5.76 4.39
CA ASN A 61 16.02 5.11 5.39
C ASN A 61 16.63 3.81 4.85
N HIS A 62 15.86 3.02 4.09
CA HIS A 62 16.39 1.81 3.45
C HIS A 62 17.46 2.17 2.40
N GLN A 63 17.20 3.15 1.55
CA GLN A 63 18.16 3.61 0.54
C GLN A 63 19.46 4.13 1.18
N GLU A 64 19.37 4.91 2.25
CA GLU A 64 20.53 5.38 3.02
C GLU A 64 21.35 4.21 3.58
N ARG A 65 20.72 3.23 4.22
CA ARG A 65 21.40 2.04 4.75
C ARG A 65 22.12 1.24 3.65
N VAL A 66 21.46 1.04 2.50
CA VAL A 66 22.08 0.35 1.35
C VAL A 66 23.26 1.15 0.82
N ASN A 67 23.10 2.46 0.69
CA ASN A 67 24.14 3.37 0.22
C ASN A 67 25.38 3.37 1.11
N ASP A 68 25.21 3.33 2.42
CA ASP A 68 26.31 3.34 3.38
C ASP A 68 27.02 1.98 3.45
N ARG A 69 26.24 0.89 3.38
CA ARG A 69 26.77 -0.46 3.55
C ARG A 69 27.38 -1.04 2.28
N LEU A 70 26.72 -0.88 1.14
CA LEU A 70 27.09 -1.54 -0.12
C LEU A 70 27.84 -0.60 -1.06
N TYR A 71 27.54 0.70 -1.05
CA TYR A 71 28.09 1.68 -1.99
C TYR A 71 28.77 2.86 -1.29
N PRO A 72 29.66 2.63 -0.30
CA PRO A 72 30.26 3.69 0.49
C PRO A 72 31.10 4.64 -0.38
N GLY A 73 31.06 5.94 -0.06
CA GLY A 73 31.84 6.95 -0.77
C GLY A 73 31.37 7.26 -2.20
N GLY A 74 30.15 6.86 -2.57
CA GLY A 74 29.57 7.23 -3.87
C GLY A 74 29.38 8.74 -4.04
N ILE A 75 29.60 9.19 -5.27
CA ILE A 75 29.58 10.61 -5.66
C ILE A 75 28.14 11.01 -5.96
N GLN A 76 27.65 12.05 -5.29
CA GLN A 76 26.36 12.68 -5.55
C GLN A 76 26.54 14.20 -5.53
N GLU A 77 25.99 14.89 -6.51
CA GLU A 77 26.06 16.35 -6.62
C GLU A 77 24.66 16.94 -6.79
N GLN A 78 24.48 18.17 -6.32
CA GLN A 78 23.25 18.92 -6.55
C GLN A 78 23.35 19.69 -7.87
N PHE A 79 22.24 19.75 -8.60
CA PHE A 79 22.14 20.42 -9.91
C PHE A 79 20.74 21.00 -10.10
N ALA A 80 20.61 22.04 -10.92
CA ALA A 80 19.36 22.75 -11.14
C ALA A 80 18.50 22.15 -12.26
N THR A 81 19.12 21.58 -13.29
CA THR A 81 18.42 20.93 -14.41
C THR A 81 18.96 19.54 -14.69
N GLU A 82 18.16 18.69 -15.36
CA GLU A 82 18.60 17.35 -15.74
C GLU A 82 19.82 17.39 -16.66
N GLU A 83 19.93 18.40 -17.53
CA GLU A 83 21.08 18.57 -18.42
C GLU A 83 22.36 18.90 -17.63
N GLU A 84 22.28 19.77 -16.61
CA GLU A 84 23.42 20.05 -15.74
C GLU A 84 23.84 18.77 -15.00
N GLY A 85 22.89 18.04 -14.41
CA GLY A 85 23.15 16.77 -13.75
C GLY A 85 23.74 15.72 -14.69
N PHE A 86 23.30 15.68 -15.95
CA PHE A 86 23.79 14.75 -16.95
C PHE A 86 25.23 15.08 -17.37
N ARG A 87 25.55 16.36 -17.57
CA ARG A 87 26.93 16.79 -17.82
C ARG A 87 27.86 16.36 -16.69
N ARG A 88 27.47 16.61 -15.44
CA ARG A 88 28.24 16.18 -14.26
C ARG A 88 28.39 14.66 -14.19
N SER A 89 27.33 13.92 -14.52
CA SER A 89 27.38 12.45 -14.60
C SER A 89 28.41 11.97 -15.63
N LEU A 90 28.43 12.56 -16.83
CA LEU A 90 29.40 12.22 -17.87
C LEU A 90 30.85 12.53 -17.45
N GLU A 91 31.07 13.65 -16.75
CA GLU A 91 32.39 14.01 -16.23
C GLU A 91 32.87 12.98 -15.19
N ILE A 92 32.03 12.63 -14.23
CA ILE A 92 32.34 11.61 -13.21
C ILE A 92 32.56 10.23 -13.85
N MET A 93 31.75 9.86 -14.84
CA MET A 93 31.92 8.60 -15.59
C MET A 93 33.24 8.59 -16.39
N SER A 94 33.59 9.71 -17.03
CA SER A 94 34.85 9.86 -17.77
C SER A 94 36.08 9.85 -16.86
N GLU A 95 35.95 10.30 -15.62
CA GLU A 95 36.99 10.23 -14.59
C GLU A 95 37.09 8.82 -13.95
N GLY A 96 36.13 7.94 -14.22
CA GLY A 96 36.10 6.58 -13.70
C GLY A 96 35.72 6.50 -12.22
N GLY A 97 34.81 7.37 -11.76
CA GLY A 97 34.26 7.32 -10.41
C GLY A 97 33.61 5.97 -10.09
N THR A 98 33.87 5.40 -8.92
CA THR A 98 33.46 4.03 -8.57
C THR A 98 31.95 3.86 -8.46
N PHE A 99 31.29 4.76 -7.71
CA PHE A 99 29.84 4.77 -7.53
C PHE A 99 29.32 6.19 -7.75
N ILE A 100 28.25 6.32 -8.52
CA ILE A 100 27.59 7.60 -8.82
C ILE A 100 26.14 7.47 -8.37
N LYS A 101 25.66 8.35 -7.49
CA LYS A 101 24.38 8.19 -6.81
C LYS A 101 23.38 9.26 -7.22
N ASN A 102 22.17 8.85 -7.61
CA ASN A 102 21.05 9.75 -7.91
C ASN A 102 21.41 10.91 -8.87
N MET A 103 22.25 10.62 -9.87
CA MET A 103 22.66 11.58 -10.88
C MET A 103 21.89 11.36 -12.19
N SER A 104 21.77 12.42 -13.00
CA SER A 104 20.89 12.40 -14.17
C SER A 104 21.47 11.65 -15.37
N LEU A 105 20.63 10.86 -16.02
CA LEU A 105 20.84 10.36 -17.37
C LEU A 105 19.80 10.95 -18.31
N VAL A 106 20.25 11.47 -19.45
CA VAL A 106 19.42 12.15 -20.44
C VAL A 106 19.65 11.52 -21.81
N CYS A 107 18.56 11.28 -22.55
CA CYS A 107 18.54 10.82 -23.94
C CYS A 107 17.35 11.44 -24.68
N TRP A 108 17.37 12.76 -24.96
CA TRP A 108 16.28 13.46 -25.63
C TRP A 108 15.94 12.92 -27.03
N PRO A 109 16.92 12.57 -27.90
CA PRO A 109 16.60 12.03 -29.22
C PRO A 109 15.79 10.72 -29.18
N GLN A 110 16.02 9.90 -28.15
CA GLN A 110 15.30 8.64 -27.93
C GLN A 110 14.04 8.83 -27.06
N GLY A 111 13.90 10.01 -26.44
CA GLY A 111 12.78 10.35 -25.57
C GLY A 111 12.84 9.64 -24.23
N PHE A 112 14.01 9.58 -23.60
CA PHE A 112 14.18 8.96 -22.28
C PHE A 112 15.00 9.82 -21.32
N THR A 113 14.73 9.67 -20.02
CA THR A 113 15.55 10.24 -18.94
C THR A 113 15.31 9.51 -17.63
N GLY A 114 16.25 9.63 -16.70
CA GLY A 114 15.95 9.49 -15.28
C GLY A 114 17.20 9.46 -14.43
N ARG A 115 17.04 9.03 -13.17
CA ARG A 115 18.08 9.08 -12.14
C ARG A 115 18.17 7.71 -11.46
N PRO A 116 19.08 6.84 -11.91
CA PRO A 116 19.35 5.58 -11.22
C PRO A 116 19.81 5.85 -9.79
N ASP A 117 19.45 4.98 -8.84
CA ASP A 117 19.90 5.14 -7.46
C ASP A 117 21.42 5.08 -7.35
N VAL A 118 22.03 4.10 -8.03
CA VAL A 118 23.49 3.96 -8.14
C VAL A 118 23.88 3.52 -9.56
N LEU A 119 24.91 4.16 -10.11
CA LEU A 119 25.72 3.62 -11.21
C LEU A 119 27.04 3.11 -10.62
N GLU A 120 27.35 1.85 -10.86
CA GLU A 120 28.56 1.20 -10.38
C GLU A 120 29.52 0.93 -11.55
N LYS A 121 30.79 1.31 -11.38
CA LYS A 121 31.84 1.06 -12.35
C LYS A 121 32.17 -0.44 -12.44
N VAL A 122 32.24 -0.95 -13.66
CA VAL A 122 32.62 -2.33 -13.99
C VAL A 122 33.91 -2.33 -14.79
N GLU A 123 34.97 -2.87 -14.20
CA GLU A 123 36.29 -2.97 -14.83
C GLU A 123 36.33 -4.07 -15.91
N GLY A 124 37.12 -3.86 -16.96
CA GLY A 124 37.39 -4.87 -17.99
C GLY A 124 36.26 -5.05 -19.02
N VAL A 125 35.21 -4.24 -18.95
CA VAL A 125 34.14 -4.17 -19.95
C VAL A 125 34.24 -2.81 -20.64
N PRO A 126 34.78 -2.71 -21.86
CA PRO A 126 34.98 -1.42 -22.49
C PRO A 126 33.66 -0.69 -22.81
N SER A 127 33.67 0.62 -22.66
CA SER A 127 32.57 1.51 -23.07
C SER A 127 33.14 2.74 -23.78
N VAL A 128 32.29 3.70 -24.12
CA VAL A 128 32.79 5.01 -24.57
C VAL A 128 33.67 5.68 -23.53
N PHE A 129 33.60 5.30 -22.23
CA PHE A 129 34.37 5.83 -21.09
C PHE A 129 35.77 5.20 -20.86
N GLY A 130 36.14 4.19 -21.63
CA GLY A 130 37.49 3.58 -21.60
C GLY A 130 37.42 2.07 -21.50
N ASP A 131 38.41 1.46 -20.82
CA ASP A 131 38.48 0.00 -20.59
C ASP A 131 37.52 -0.50 -19.48
N PHE A 132 36.51 0.32 -19.15
CA PHE A 132 35.49 0.05 -18.14
C PHE A 132 34.13 0.59 -18.61
N SER A 133 33.06 0.12 -17.97
CA SER A 133 31.68 0.54 -18.19
C SER A 133 31.00 0.82 -16.85
N TYR A 134 29.73 1.16 -16.87
CA TYR A 134 28.86 1.24 -15.69
C TYR A 134 27.72 0.24 -15.79
N ARG A 135 27.23 -0.20 -14.64
CA ARG A 135 25.96 -0.93 -14.49
C ARG A 135 25.02 -0.18 -13.56
N VAL A 136 23.73 -0.37 -13.77
CA VAL A 136 22.68 0.17 -12.91
C VAL A 136 22.49 -0.71 -11.67
N VAL A 137 22.32 -0.06 -10.53
CA VAL A 137 21.79 -0.65 -9.31
C VAL A 137 20.60 0.20 -8.86
N GLU A 138 19.41 -0.38 -8.83
CA GLU A 138 18.17 0.26 -8.34
C GLU A 138 17.79 -0.31 -6.97
N ILE A 139 17.44 0.54 -6.02
CA ILE A 139 17.21 0.18 -4.62
C ILE A 139 15.72 0.30 -4.29
N LYS A 140 15.13 -0.76 -3.72
CA LYS A 140 13.72 -0.79 -3.33
C LYS A 140 13.55 -1.38 -1.94
N SER A 141 12.85 -0.66 -1.07
CA SER A 141 12.51 -1.11 0.29
C SER A 141 11.57 -2.34 0.34
N ALA A 142 10.97 -2.73 -0.78
CA ALA A 142 10.14 -3.92 -0.87
C ALA A 142 11.02 -5.20 -0.87
N ARG A 143 10.72 -6.16 0.01
CA ARG A 143 11.37 -7.49 0.02
C ARG A 143 11.19 -8.25 -1.28
N ARG A 144 9.95 -8.24 -1.80
CA ARG A 144 9.59 -8.83 -3.09
C ARG A 144 9.49 -7.73 -4.13
N LEU A 145 10.39 -7.78 -5.11
CA LEU A 145 10.40 -6.85 -6.23
C LEU A 145 9.19 -7.09 -7.14
N ARG A 146 8.52 -6.01 -7.53
CA ARG A 146 7.42 -6.02 -8.50
C ARG A 146 7.95 -5.82 -9.92
N GLU A 147 7.21 -6.31 -10.91
CA GLU A 147 7.51 -6.06 -12.33
C GLU A 147 7.68 -4.57 -12.62
N SER A 148 6.84 -3.71 -12.03
CA SER A 148 6.91 -2.25 -12.17
C SER A 148 8.26 -1.67 -11.77
N GLN A 149 8.87 -2.18 -10.71
CA GLN A 149 10.18 -1.77 -10.20
C GLN A 149 11.31 -2.31 -11.06
N ILE A 150 11.19 -3.56 -11.50
CA ILE A 150 12.18 -4.20 -12.38
C ILE A 150 12.25 -3.48 -13.73
N LEU A 151 11.11 -3.15 -14.34
CA LEU A 151 11.09 -2.45 -15.62
C LEU A 151 11.57 -1.00 -15.53
N GLN A 152 11.44 -0.34 -14.38
CA GLN A 152 12.11 0.94 -14.14
C GLN A 152 13.64 0.79 -14.20
N GLY A 153 14.20 -0.20 -13.50
CA GLY A 153 15.62 -0.53 -13.55
C GLY A 153 16.09 -0.90 -14.97
N ALA A 154 15.26 -1.64 -15.71
CA ALA A 154 15.53 -1.99 -17.11
C ALA A 154 15.61 -0.74 -18.01
N LEU A 155 14.72 0.24 -17.83
CA LEU A 155 14.81 1.50 -18.58
C LEU A 155 16.07 2.27 -18.22
N TYR A 156 16.48 2.30 -16.95
CA TYR A 156 17.77 2.88 -16.58
C TYR A 156 18.94 2.18 -17.27
N ASN A 157 18.93 0.85 -17.31
CA ASN A 157 19.97 0.06 -17.97
C ASN A 157 20.08 0.41 -19.46
N ARG A 158 18.94 0.56 -20.13
CA ARG A 158 18.88 0.97 -21.54
C ARG A 158 19.36 2.39 -21.77
N VAL A 159 18.92 3.35 -20.94
CA VAL A 159 19.38 4.75 -21.03
C VAL A 159 20.89 4.82 -20.84
N LEU A 160 21.41 4.12 -19.83
CA LEU A 160 22.85 4.01 -19.60
C LEU A 160 23.55 3.41 -20.82
N GLY A 161 22.98 2.35 -21.40
CA GLY A 161 23.50 1.67 -22.59
C GLY A 161 23.66 2.59 -23.80
N LEU A 162 22.67 3.45 -24.03
CA LEU A 162 22.73 4.49 -25.07
C LEU A 162 23.88 5.47 -24.80
N VAL A 163 23.98 5.98 -23.57
CA VAL A 163 24.98 6.98 -23.18
C VAL A 163 26.40 6.43 -23.26
N GLN A 164 26.63 5.22 -22.75
CA GLN A 164 27.97 4.63 -22.67
C GLN A 164 28.37 3.82 -23.91
N GLY A 165 27.48 3.69 -24.90
CA GLY A 165 27.69 2.92 -26.13
C GLY A 165 27.73 1.39 -25.95
N TYR A 166 27.36 0.90 -24.77
CA TYR A 166 27.26 -0.51 -24.42
C TYR A 166 26.14 -0.71 -23.41
N GLU A 167 25.09 -1.44 -23.80
CA GLU A 167 24.01 -1.83 -22.89
C GLU A 167 24.45 -3.04 -22.06
N PRO A 168 24.53 -2.92 -20.72
CA PRO A 168 24.86 -4.06 -19.87
C PRO A 168 23.86 -5.21 -20.04
N LEU A 169 24.38 -6.43 -20.12
CA LEU A 169 23.55 -7.64 -20.23
C LEU A 169 22.68 -7.89 -18.99
N GLU A 170 23.08 -7.32 -17.85
CA GLU A 170 22.37 -7.37 -16.58
C GLU A 170 22.46 -6.03 -15.84
N PHE A 171 21.42 -5.73 -15.06
CA PHE A 171 21.42 -4.69 -14.04
C PHE A 171 21.09 -5.31 -12.68
N GLN A 172 21.27 -4.55 -11.61
CA GLN A 172 21.05 -5.05 -10.25
C GLN A 172 19.88 -4.35 -9.58
N MET A 173 19.14 -5.12 -8.78
CA MET A 173 18.12 -4.63 -7.87
C MET A 173 18.54 -4.95 -6.44
N VAL A 174 18.39 -4.00 -5.52
CA VAL A 174 18.54 -4.26 -4.08
C VAL A 174 17.16 -4.26 -3.45
N ASN A 175 16.78 -5.35 -2.79
CA ASN A 175 15.48 -5.48 -2.13
C ASN A 175 15.53 -5.04 -0.66
N GLY A 176 14.37 -5.09 0.00
CA GLY A 176 14.22 -4.74 1.42
C GLY A 176 15.14 -5.50 2.39
N ASP A 177 15.59 -6.71 2.03
CA ASP A 177 16.49 -7.56 2.82
C ASP A 177 17.98 -7.28 2.52
N MET A 178 18.27 -6.28 1.68
CA MET A 178 19.60 -5.94 1.16
C MET A 178 20.22 -7.02 0.25
N ASP A 179 19.42 -7.93 -0.29
CA ASP A 179 19.87 -8.87 -1.31
C ASP A 179 20.11 -8.13 -2.63
N VAL A 180 21.27 -8.38 -3.23
CA VAL A 180 21.59 -7.89 -4.58
C VAL A 180 21.14 -8.92 -5.60
N ILE A 181 20.09 -8.60 -6.33
CA ILE A 181 19.42 -9.48 -7.30
C ILE A 181 19.79 -9.03 -8.71
N PRO A 182 20.59 -9.80 -9.47
CA PRO A 182 20.85 -9.51 -10.87
C PRO A 182 19.61 -9.82 -11.71
N VAL A 183 19.30 -8.94 -12.67
CA VAL A 183 18.23 -9.11 -13.65
C VAL A 183 18.84 -9.05 -15.04
N ALA A 184 18.65 -10.10 -15.82
CA ALA A 184 19.12 -10.15 -17.20
C ALA A 184 18.24 -9.27 -18.09
N MET A 185 18.84 -8.34 -18.84
CA MET A 185 18.12 -7.41 -19.71
C MET A 185 17.25 -8.17 -20.73
N VAL A 186 17.77 -9.27 -21.28
CA VAL A 186 17.08 -10.11 -22.27
C VAL A 186 15.75 -10.71 -21.77
N GLU A 187 15.57 -10.86 -20.45
CA GLU A 187 14.32 -11.39 -19.88
C GLU A 187 13.20 -10.35 -19.81
N VAL A 188 13.56 -9.06 -19.87
CA VAL A 188 12.62 -7.94 -19.64
C VAL A 188 12.54 -6.98 -20.83
N ASP A 189 13.41 -7.11 -21.83
CA ASP A 189 13.56 -6.21 -22.98
C ASP A 189 12.26 -6.04 -23.78
N GLU A 190 11.66 -7.15 -24.22
CA GLU A 190 10.40 -7.15 -24.97
C GLU A 190 9.26 -6.53 -24.15
N ARG A 191 9.21 -6.88 -22.86
CA ARG A 191 8.16 -6.38 -21.97
C ARG A 191 8.31 -4.88 -21.69
N LEU A 192 9.54 -4.39 -21.57
CA LEU A 192 9.83 -2.97 -21.46
C LEU A 192 9.33 -2.22 -22.71
N ASP A 193 9.57 -2.74 -23.91
CA ASP A 193 9.11 -2.12 -25.16
C ASP A 193 7.59 -1.99 -25.23
N GLU A 194 6.86 -3.05 -24.85
CA GLU A 194 5.40 -3.03 -24.76
C GLU A 194 4.92 -1.92 -23.82
N VAL A 195 5.49 -1.86 -22.60
CA VAL A 195 5.08 -0.88 -21.60
C VAL A 195 5.44 0.54 -22.02
N LEU A 196 6.59 0.76 -22.65
CA LEU A 196 6.97 2.07 -23.19
C LEU A 196 6.03 2.53 -24.31
N ALA A 197 5.54 1.62 -25.15
CA ALA A 197 4.53 1.94 -26.15
C ALA A 197 3.23 2.39 -25.49
N GLU A 198 2.74 1.66 -24.49
CA GLU A 198 1.51 2.00 -23.76
C GLU A 198 1.63 3.33 -22.99
N VAL A 199 2.77 3.58 -22.33
CA VAL A 199 3.07 4.86 -21.68
C VAL A 199 3.01 6.01 -22.69
N ARG A 200 3.60 5.84 -23.88
CA ARG A 200 3.58 6.84 -24.95
C ARG A 200 2.17 7.08 -25.50
N GLU A 201 1.30 6.07 -25.54
CA GLU A 201 -0.10 6.25 -25.92
C GLU A 201 -0.84 7.17 -24.94
N ILE A 202 -0.65 6.97 -23.63
CA ILE A 202 -1.24 7.84 -22.61
C ILE A 202 -0.67 9.26 -22.69
N MET A 203 0.64 9.41 -22.86
CA MET A 203 1.25 10.72 -23.11
C MET A 203 0.69 11.40 -24.37
N GLY A 204 0.34 10.61 -25.38
CA GLY A 204 -0.32 11.04 -26.62
C GLY A 204 -1.81 11.37 -26.47
N GLY A 205 -2.38 11.25 -25.27
CA GLY A 205 -3.77 11.59 -24.98
C GLY A 205 -4.76 10.43 -25.08
N LYS A 206 -4.30 9.17 -25.06
CA LYS A 206 -5.19 8.01 -24.93
C LYS A 206 -6.03 8.16 -23.65
N PRO A 207 -7.38 8.07 -23.74
CA PRO A 207 -8.23 8.19 -22.57
C PRO A 207 -8.02 7.00 -21.63
N VAL A 208 -8.18 7.27 -20.33
CA VAL A 208 -8.15 6.28 -19.26
C VAL A 208 -9.44 6.36 -18.45
N ASP A 209 -9.84 5.22 -17.89
CA ASP A 209 -11.06 5.12 -17.10
C ASP A 209 -10.87 5.63 -15.67
N PHE A 210 -11.78 6.51 -15.24
CA PHE A 210 -11.85 7.00 -13.86
C PHE A 210 -12.64 6.00 -13.01
N CYS A 211 -11.95 4.98 -12.52
CA CYS A 211 -12.53 3.97 -11.64
C CYS A 211 -12.31 4.34 -10.17
N TYR A 212 -13.29 4.07 -9.33
CA TYR A 212 -13.17 4.25 -7.88
C TYR A 212 -12.11 3.32 -7.29
N GLY A 213 -11.25 3.85 -6.41
CA GLY A 213 -10.28 3.09 -5.62
C GLY A 213 -9.08 2.54 -6.38
N VAL A 214 -8.84 2.96 -7.64
CA VAL A 214 -7.71 2.45 -8.45
C VAL A 214 -6.55 3.44 -8.57
N ALA A 215 -6.73 4.68 -8.15
CA ALA A 215 -5.68 5.69 -8.18
C ALA A 215 -4.86 5.68 -6.88
N GLY A 216 -3.54 5.61 -7.01
CA GLY A 216 -2.61 5.88 -5.93
C GLY A 216 -2.49 7.38 -5.61
N TRP A 217 -1.96 7.67 -4.42
CA TRP A 217 -1.61 9.02 -3.98
C TRP A 217 -0.66 9.71 -5.00
N PRO A 218 -0.81 11.02 -5.26
CA PRO A 218 -1.71 11.97 -4.60
C PRO A 218 -3.03 12.19 -5.35
N TRP A 219 -3.55 11.21 -6.08
CA TRP A 219 -4.70 11.41 -6.98
C TRP A 219 -5.95 10.63 -6.58
N THR A 220 -5.95 10.01 -5.40
CA THR A 220 -7.02 9.14 -4.93
C THR A 220 -8.33 9.92 -4.83
N SER A 221 -8.38 11.05 -4.11
CA SER A 221 -9.64 11.81 -3.96
C SER A 221 -10.13 12.39 -5.28
N TYR A 222 -9.21 12.84 -6.14
CA TYR A 222 -9.57 13.37 -7.46
C TYR A 222 -10.23 12.31 -8.33
N VAL A 223 -9.65 11.11 -8.43
CA VAL A 223 -10.21 10.05 -9.27
C VAL A 223 -11.49 9.49 -8.67
N ASP A 224 -11.54 9.30 -7.35
CA ASP A 224 -12.73 8.79 -6.66
C ASP A 224 -13.91 9.76 -6.79
N SER A 225 -13.68 11.07 -6.65
CA SER A 225 -14.73 12.08 -6.83
C SER A 225 -15.29 12.06 -8.26
N ARG A 226 -14.44 11.88 -9.28
CA ARG A 226 -14.90 11.74 -10.68
C ARG A 226 -15.71 10.46 -10.90
N ALA A 227 -15.32 9.35 -10.31
CA ALA A 227 -16.08 8.10 -10.37
C ALA A 227 -17.46 8.25 -9.69
N ILE A 228 -17.51 8.94 -8.54
CA ILE A 228 -18.76 9.27 -7.82
C ILE A 228 -19.65 10.18 -8.67
N GLU A 229 -19.11 11.27 -9.22
CA GLU A 229 -19.84 12.19 -10.10
C GLU A 229 -20.43 11.49 -11.33
N ALA A 230 -19.67 10.55 -11.91
CA ALA A 230 -20.10 9.74 -13.05
C ALA A 230 -21.11 8.65 -12.67
N ASN A 231 -21.40 8.45 -11.37
CA ASN A 231 -22.19 7.34 -10.86
C ASN A 231 -21.66 5.99 -11.39
N ASP A 232 -20.34 5.85 -11.47
CA ASP A 232 -19.68 4.75 -12.16
C ASP A 232 -19.94 3.40 -11.49
N VAL A 233 -19.98 2.33 -12.28
CA VAL A 233 -20.21 0.97 -11.76
C VAL A 233 -19.09 0.47 -10.83
N SER A 234 -17.89 1.05 -10.89
CA SER A 234 -16.77 0.73 -9.98
C SER A 234 -17.02 1.13 -8.52
N LEU A 235 -18.02 1.97 -8.23
CA LEU A 235 -18.42 2.30 -6.86
C LEU A 235 -18.93 1.09 -6.06
N ILE A 236 -19.31 0.02 -6.75
CA ILE A 236 -19.84 -1.19 -6.13
C ILE A 236 -18.68 -2.03 -5.58
N THR A 237 -18.68 -2.28 -4.27
CA THR A 237 -17.64 -3.08 -3.62
C THR A 237 -17.48 -4.47 -4.25
N GLY A 238 -16.26 -4.79 -4.65
CA GLY A 238 -15.92 -6.03 -5.37
C GLY A 238 -15.96 -5.93 -6.90
N VAL A 239 -16.34 -4.77 -7.47
CA VAL A 239 -16.22 -4.48 -8.90
C VAL A 239 -14.85 -3.85 -9.18
N GLY A 240 -13.84 -4.69 -9.36
CA GLY A 240 -12.51 -4.25 -9.81
C GLY A 240 -12.47 -3.88 -11.30
N ALA A 241 -11.37 -3.29 -11.76
CA ALA A 241 -11.19 -2.74 -13.11
C ALA A 241 -11.64 -3.70 -14.22
N SER A 242 -11.21 -4.97 -14.22
CA SER A 242 -11.59 -5.92 -15.27
C SER A 242 -13.07 -6.29 -15.28
N VAL A 243 -13.74 -6.30 -14.11
CA VAL A 243 -15.18 -6.56 -14.03
C VAL A 243 -15.94 -5.33 -14.51
N ARG A 244 -15.51 -4.13 -14.12
CA ARG A 244 -16.03 -2.86 -14.61
C ARG A 244 -16.00 -2.79 -16.13
N THR A 245 -14.86 -3.10 -16.79
CA THR A 245 -14.76 -3.11 -18.26
C THR A 245 -15.81 -4.01 -18.89
N ASN A 246 -15.96 -5.26 -18.42
CA ASN A 246 -16.95 -6.18 -18.98
C ASN A 246 -18.40 -5.69 -18.74
N LEU A 247 -18.67 -5.05 -17.60
CA LEU A 247 -19.98 -4.46 -17.29
C LEU A 247 -20.30 -3.29 -18.23
N VAL A 248 -19.36 -2.37 -18.43
CA VAL A 248 -19.49 -1.24 -19.35
C VAL A 248 -19.74 -1.73 -20.78
N GLU A 249 -18.97 -2.71 -21.27
CA GLU A 249 -19.16 -3.33 -22.58
C GLU A 249 -20.54 -3.98 -22.75
N ALA A 250 -21.11 -4.51 -21.66
CA ALA A 250 -22.45 -5.07 -21.62
C ALA A 250 -23.57 -4.03 -21.42
N GLY A 251 -23.24 -2.73 -21.37
CA GLY A 251 -24.19 -1.63 -21.22
C GLY A 251 -24.49 -1.23 -19.76
N TYR A 252 -23.76 -1.77 -18.79
CA TYR A 252 -23.92 -1.50 -17.36
C TYR A 252 -22.82 -0.56 -16.84
N ALA A 253 -22.78 0.67 -17.34
CA ALA A 253 -21.73 1.61 -17.00
C ALA A 253 -21.91 2.31 -15.64
N THR A 254 -23.12 2.28 -15.06
CA THR A 254 -23.44 3.06 -13.86
C THR A 254 -23.99 2.21 -12.72
N LEU A 255 -23.84 2.70 -11.48
CA LEU A 255 -24.48 2.16 -10.29
C LEU A 255 -25.98 1.93 -10.51
N GLN A 256 -26.67 2.91 -11.11
CA GLN A 256 -28.11 2.84 -11.39
C GLN A 256 -28.46 1.71 -12.37
N SER A 257 -27.61 1.50 -13.39
CA SER A 257 -27.83 0.42 -14.36
C SER A 257 -27.74 -0.96 -13.70
N ILE A 258 -26.85 -1.15 -12.72
CA ILE A 258 -26.75 -2.40 -11.94
C ILE A 258 -27.90 -2.54 -10.95
N ALA A 259 -28.29 -1.48 -10.23
CA ALA A 259 -29.34 -1.54 -9.22
C ALA A 259 -30.70 -2.03 -9.79
N THR A 260 -30.92 -1.82 -11.08
CA THR A 260 -32.14 -2.21 -11.82
C THR A 260 -31.94 -3.39 -12.78
N ALA A 261 -30.73 -3.94 -12.83
CA ALA A 261 -30.39 -5.03 -13.75
C ALA A 261 -31.08 -6.35 -13.36
N ASN A 262 -31.34 -7.18 -14.38
CA ASN A 262 -31.74 -8.56 -14.16
C ASN A 262 -30.50 -9.43 -13.88
N GLU A 263 -30.47 -10.08 -12.73
CA GLU A 263 -29.38 -10.98 -12.32
C GLU A 263 -29.08 -12.05 -13.39
N THR A 264 -30.10 -12.60 -14.07
CA THR A 264 -29.92 -13.63 -15.10
C THR A 264 -29.22 -13.12 -16.37
N GLU A 265 -29.32 -11.82 -16.66
CA GLU A 265 -28.58 -11.18 -17.75
C GLU A 265 -27.15 -10.84 -17.32
N LEU A 266 -26.96 -10.39 -16.07
CA LEU A 266 -25.63 -10.10 -15.53
C LEU A 266 -24.73 -11.33 -15.48
N VAL A 267 -25.26 -12.52 -15.24
CA VAL A 267 -24.50 -13.78 -15.26
C VAL A 267 -23.90 -14.08 -16.65
N LYS A 268 -24.43 -13.49 -17.72
CA LYS A 268 -23.86 -13.64 -19.07
C LYS A 268 -22.62 -12.76 -19.28
N VAL A 269 -22.38 -11.78 -18.41
CA VAL A 269 -21.20 -10.92 -18.47
C VAL A 269 -19.97 -11.70 -18.00
N ARG A 270 -18.88 -11.55 -18.73
CA ARG A 270 -17.61 -12.25 -18.44
C ARG A 270 -17.15 -11.95 -17.00
N ARG A 271 -16.73 -12.99 -16.27
CA ARG A 271 -16.28 -12.95 -14.86
C ARG A 271 -17.37 -12.68 -13.82
N ILE A 272 -18.65 -12.73 -14.20
CA ILE A 272 -19.77 -12.57 -13.26
C ILE A 272 -20.52 -13.90 -13.10
N GLY A 273 -20.35 -14.53 -11.93
CA GLY A 273 -21.14 -15.69 -11.53
C GLY A 273 -22.47 -15.28 -10.88
N ALA A 274 -23.37 -16.25 -10.66
CA ALA A 274 -24.68 -16.01 -10.05
C ALA A 274 -24.59 -15.33 -8.68
N SER A 275 -23.64 -15.76 -7.83
CA SER A 275 -23.41 -15.14 -6.52
C SER A 275 -22.93 -13.69 -6.64
N THR A 276 -22.02 -13.42 -7.59
CA THR A 276 -21.51 -12.07 -7.86
C THR A 276 -22.62 -11.17 -8.39
N ALA A 277 -23.43 -11.63 -9.35
CA ALA A 277 -24.55 -10.87 -9.90
C ALA A 277 -25.51 -10.40 -8.80
N LYS A 278 -25.93 -11.32 -7.92
CA LYS A 278 -26.74 -10.98 -6.76
C LYS A 278 -26.05 -9.98 -5.82
N LYS A 279 -24.76 -10.20 -5.50
CA LYS A 279 -23.98 -9.30 -4.63
C LYS A 279 -23.96 -7.87 -5.19
N ILE A 280 -23.58 -7.70 -6.46
CA ILE A 280 -23.42 -6.37 -7.04
C ILE A 280 -24.76 -5.62 -7.20
N VAL A 281 -25.85 -6.33 -7.51
CA VAL A 281 -27.20 -5.73 -7.57
C VAL A 281 -27.63 -5.20 -6.21
N VAL A 282 -27.53 -6.01 -5.16
CA VAL A 282 -27.93 -5.59 -3.80
C VAL A 282 -27.02 -4.46 -3.28
N SER A 283 -25.71 -4.52 -3.56
CA SER A 283 -24.79 -3.43 -3.22
C SER A 283 -25.10 -2.14 -3.96
N ALA A 284 -25.45 -2.21 -5.25
CA ALA A 284 -25.87 -1.03 -6.00
C ALA A 284 -27.16 -0.43 -5.45
N GLN A 285 -28.13 -1.27 -5.07
CA GLN A 285 -29.37 -0.83 -4.44
C GLN A 285 -29.14 -0.20 -3.06
N ALA A 286 -28.21 -0.73 -2.26
CA ALA A 286 -27.87 -0.18 -0.95
C ALA A 286 -27.24 1.20 -1.09
N LEU A 287 -26.25 1.34 -1.98
CA LEU A 287 -25.61 2.62 -2.31
C LEU A 287 -26.63 3.65 -2.86
N GLN A 288 -27.51 3.25 -3.78
CA GLN A 288 -28.52 4.15 -4.34
C GLN A 288 -29.58 4.54 -3.30
N GLY A 289 -29.98 3.60 -2.44
CA GLY A 289 -30.98 3.81 -1.40
C GLY A 289 -30.44 4.45 -0.11
N GLN A 290 -29.11 4.63 -0.01
CA GLN A 290 -28.42 5.14 1.19
C GLN A 290 -28.83 4.42 2.48
N LYS A 291 -29.01 3.10 2.39
CA LYS A 291 -29.38 2.25 3.54
C LYS A 291 -28.85 0.84 3.38
N PRO A 292 -28.51 0.15 4.49
CA PRO A 292 -28.12 -1.25 4.41
C PRO A 292 -29.26 -2.13 3.88
N LEU A 293 -28.91 -3.13 3.07
CA LEU A 293 -29.85 -4.10 2.50
C LEU A 293 -29.39 -5.53 2.80
N ARG A 294 -30.35 -6.42 3.09
CA ARG A 294 -30.05 -7.83 3.30
C ARG A 294 -29.59 -8.50 2.01
N ARG A 295 -28.44 -9.15 2.04
CA ARG A 295 -27.78 -9.81 0.91
C ARG A 295 -27.94 -11.34 0.95
N GLY A 296 -27.88 -11.91 2.14
CA GLY A 296 -27.89 -13.36 2.34
C GLY A 296 -28.46 -13.80 3.67
N GLU A 297 -28.45 -15.12 3.86
CA GLU A 297 -28.65 -15.72 5.18
C GLU A 297 -27.41 -15.48 6.03
N LEU A 298 -27.65 -15.18 7.30
CA LEU A 298 -26.59 -15.07 8.29
C LEU A 298 -26.31 -16.48 8.79
N ALA A 299 -25.04 -16.81 8.99
CA ALA A 299 -24.68 -18.01 9.74
C ALA A 299 -25.18 -17.88 11.20
N GLU A 300 -24.93 -18.88 12.05
CA GLU A 300 -25.07 -18.68 13.48
C GLU A 300 -23.78 -18.05 14.01
N ILE A 301 -23.90 -17.02 14.85
CA ILE A 301 -22.76 -16.34 15.47
C ILE A 301 -22.55 -17.01 16.80
N ARG A 302 -21.30 -17.29 17.16
CA ARG A 302 -20.99 -17.77 18.50
C ARG A 302 -21.37 -16.69 19.51
N ARG A 303 -21.95 -17.12 20.63
CA ARG A 303 -22.38 -16.24 21.71
C ARG A 303 -22.00 -16.87 23.04
N GLY A 304 -21.66 -16.02 24.01
CA GLY A 304 -21.33 -16.41 25.37
C GLY A 304 -21.98 -15.47 26.38
N LYS A 305 -21.69 -15.69 27.67
CA LYS A 305 -22.15 -14.80 28.75
C LYS A 305 -21.40 -13.47 28.78
N THR A 306 -20.19 -13.44 28.25
CA THR A 306 -19.39 -12.22 28.12
C THR A 306 -19.08 -11.97 26.65
N GLU A 307 -19.43 -10.79 26.15
CA GLU A 307 -19.07 -10.32 24.81
C GLU A 307 -17.80 -9.47 24.95
N VAL A 308 -16.77 -9.80 24.19
CA VAL A 308 -15.51 -9.04 24.15
C VAL A 308 -15.26 -8.59 22.71
N PHE A 309 -15.09 -7.30 22.48
CA PHE A 309 -14.75 -6.72 21.18
C PHE A 309 -13.35 -6.14 21.30
N PHE A 310 -12.41 -6.66 20.53
CA PHE A 310 -11.00 -6.32 20.71
C PHE A 310 -10.33 -6.01 19.38
N ASP A 311 -9.26 -5.23 19.49
CA ASP A 311 -8.44 -4.76 18.37
C ASP A 311 -6.99 -4.61 18.82
N PHE A 312 -6.05 -4.74 17.88
CA PHE A 312 -4.61 -4.63 18.13
C PHE A 312 -4.01 -3.43 17.42
N GLU A 313 -3.10 -2.74 18.11
CA GLU A 313 -2.16 -1.83 17.48
C GLU A 313 -0.75 -2.43 17.51
N GLY A 314 0.01 -2.26 16.44
CA GLY A 314 1.40 -2.70 16.40
C GLY A 314 2.30 -1.81 15.57
N ALA A 315 3.60 -1.80 15.91
CA ALA A 315 4.66 -1.05 15.25
C ALA A 315 5.88 -1.94 15.02
N GLN A 316 6.74 -1.55 14.08
CA GLN A 316 8.03 -2.18 13.88
C GLN A 316 9.09 -1.49 14.74
N ASP A 317 9.94 -2.28 15.41
CA ASP A 317 11.14 -1.75 16.03
C ASP A 317 12.18 -1.40 14.94
N GLN A 318 12.69 -0.17 14.96
CA GLN A 318 13.65 0.32 13.96
C GLN A 318 15.08 -0.16 14.23
N ASP A 319 15.40 -0.61 15.45
CA ASP A 319 16.75 -1.02 15.86
C ASP A 319 17.05 -2.50 15.56
N GLU A 320 16.05 -3.31 15.18
CA GLU A 320 16.26 -4.68 14.76
C GLU A 320 16.71 -4.75 13.29
N LEU A 321 17.97 -5.17 13.09
CA LEU A 321 18.65 -5.36 11.80
C LEU A 321 17.89 -6.22 10.77
N ASP A 322 16.92 -7.00 11.23
CA ASP A 322 16.11 -7.88 10.39
C ASP A 322 14.74 -7.28 10.01
N GLY A 323 14.28 -6.19 10.64
CA GLY A 323 12.98 -5.56 10.33
C GLY A 323 11.82 -6.55 10.21
N GLN A 324 11.89 -7.67 10.95
CA GLN A 324 11.16 -8.88 10.59
C GLN A 324 9.82 -9.01 11.28
N GLU A 325 9.62 -8.38 12.45
CA GLU A 325 8.50 -8.72 13.31
C GLU A 325 7.79 -7.47 13.86
N LEU A 326 6.47 -7.38 13.61
CA LEU A 326 5.62 -6.36 14.20
C LEU A 326 5.44 -6.67 15.68
N VAL A 327 5.68 -5.67 16.53
CA VAL A 327 5.38 -5.67 17.96
C VAL A 327 3.98 -5.10 18.15
N ASN A 328 3.07 -5.87 18.72
CA ASN A 328 1.71 -5.45 19.04
C ASN A 328 1.73 -4.81 20.44
N TYR A 329 1.89 -3.49 20.47
CA TYR A 329 2.09 -2.76 21.72
C TYR A 329 0.80 -2.44 22.47
N LEU A 330 -0.37 -2.56 21.85
CA LEU A 330 -1.65 -2.37 22.52
C LEU A 330 -2.63 -3.46 22.10
N ILE A 331 -3.21 -4.11 23.11
CA ILE A 331 -4.41 -4.92 23.00
C ILE A 331 -5.51 -4.16 23.75
N GLY A 332 -6.48 -3.61 23.04
CA GLY A 332 -7.66 -3.03 23.68
C GLY A 332 -8.84 -3.97 23.59
N ALA A 333 -9.69 -3.97 24.61
CA ALA A 333 -10.86 -4.81 24.68
C ALA A 333 -12.03 -4.07 25.33
N VAL A 334 -13.16 -3.98 24.63
CA VAL A 334 -14.46 -3.63 25.21
C VAL A 334 -15.15 -4.91 25.62
N HIS A 335 -15.45 -5.09 26.91
CA HIS A 335 -16.16 -6.26 27.41
C HIS A 335 -17.49 -5.87 28.06
N ARG A 336 -18.50 -6.75 27.95
CA ARG A 336 -19.79 -6.60 28.62
C ARG A 336 -20.54 -7.92 28.78
N THR A 337 -21.50 -7.94 29.68
CA THR A 337 -22.62 -8.88 29.60
C THR A 337 -23.62 -8.41 28.52
N PRO A 338 -24.20 -9.32 27.70
CA PRO A 338 -25.13 -8.94 26.63
C PRO A 338 -26.24 -7.99 27.09
N GLY A 339 -26.33 -6.84 26.42
CA GLY A 339 -27.34 -5.80 26.68
C GLY A 339 -26.96 -4.73 27.72
N ASN A 340 -25.78 -4.84 28.34
CA ASN A 340 -25.22 -3.79 29.20
C ASN A 340 -24.31 -2.84 28.40
N GLU A 341 -23.85 -1.76 29.04
CA GLU A 341 -22.81 -0.90 28.48
C GLU A 341 -21.45 -1.63 28.47
N GLY A 342 -20.62 -1.32 27.47
CA GLY A 342 -19.27 -1.86 27.32
C GLY A 342 -18.24 -1.14 28.18
N GLU A 343 -17.37 -1.89 28.86
CA GLU A 343 -16.22 -1.37 29.59
C GLU A 343 -14.93 -1.65 28.83
N TYR A 344 -14.17 -0.59 28.56
CA TYR A 344 -12.90 -0.68 27.83
C TYR A 344 -11.74 -0.93 28.79
N THR A 345 -10.89 -1.89 28.44
CA THR A 345 -9.63 -2.21 29.11
C THR A 345 -8.50 -2.18 28.08
N ALA A 346 -7.40 -1.52 28.42
CA ALA A 346 -6.20 -1.43 27.58
C ALA A 346 -5.04 -2.19 28.22
N PHE A 347 -4.45 -3.10 27.46
CA PHE A 347 -3.19 -3.77 27.79
C PHE A 347 -2.12 -3.12 26.90
N PHE A 348 -1.30 -2.25 27.49
CA PHE A 348 -0.33 -1.43 26.78
C PHE A 348 1.11 -1.78 27.18
N ALA A 349 1.94 -2.13 26.21
CA ALA A 349 3.36 -2.39 26.39
C ALA A 349 4.14 -1.07 26.38
N ASP A 350 4.74 -0.67 27.52
CA ASP A 350 5.43 0.62 27.61
C ASP A 350 6.76 0.69 26.85
N THR A 351 7.26 -0.46 26.38
CA THR A 351 8.46 -0.63 25.55
C THR A 351 8.23 -1.77 24.55
N PHE A 352 9.01 -1.82 23.47
CA PHE A 352 8.92 -2.92 22.49
C PHE A 352 9.11 -4.31 23.13
N ASP A 353 10.05 -4.42 24.07
CA ASP A 353 10.35 -5.67 24.80
C ASP A 353 9.21 -6.14 25.72
N ALA A 354 8.23 -5.28 26.02
CA ALA A 354 7.15 -5.58 26.96
C ALA A 354 5.94 -6.29 26.30
N GLU A 355 5.97 -6.60 24.99
CA GLU A 355 4.89 -7.32 24.29
C GLU A 355 4.50 -8.63 24.97
N GLY A 356 5.49 -9.44 25.38
CA GLY A 356 5.24 -10.75 26.00
C GLY A 356 4.54 -10.65 27.35
N GLU A 357 4.97 -9.75 28.23
CA GLU A 357 4.32 -9.50 29.52
C GLU A 357 2.89 -8.96 29.30
N ASN A 358 2.73 -8.02 28.37
CA ASN A 358 1.45 -7.43 28.04
C ASN A 358 0.44 -8.46 27.50
N LEU A 359 0.91 -9.38 26.65
CA LEU A 359 0.12 -10.50 26.15
C LEU A 359 -0.35 -11.42 27.27
N VAL A 360 0.53 -11.78 28.22
CA VAL A 360 0.16 -12.64 29.35
C VAL A 360 -0.91 -11.97 30.21
N HIS A 361 -0.78 -10.68 30.51
CA HIS A 361 -1.80 -9.94 31.26
C HIS A 361 -3.16 -9.94 30.55
N PHE A 362 -3.19 -9.77 29.22
CA PHE A 362 -4.43 -9.88 28.45
C PHE A 362 -5.04 -11.27 28.54
N LEU A 363 -4.25 -12.33 28.40
CA LEU A 363 -4.75 -13.70 28.43
C LEU A 363 -5.24 -14.13 29.83
N GLU A 364 -4.56 -13.72 30.89
CA GLU A 364 -5.01 -13.96 32.27
C GLU A 364 -6.32 -13.22 32.57
N TRP A 365 -6.46 -11.98 32.11
CA TRP A 365 -7.72 -11.25 32.17
C TRP A 365 -8.81 -11.98 31.39
N ALA A 366 -8.53 -12.43 30.17
CA ALA A 366 -9.46 -13.19 29.34
C ALA A 366 -9.94 -14.49 30.01
N ASP A 367 -9.05 -15.23 30.67
CA ASP A 367 -9.36 -16.47 31.40
C ASP A 367 -10.25 -16.22 32.63
N SER A 368 -10.16 -15.03 33.22
CA SER A 368 -11.00 -14.64 34.35
C SER A 368 -12.47 -14.38 33.99
N LEU A 369 -12.79 -14.21 32.70
CA LEU A 369 -14.13 -13.90 32.22
C LEU A 369 -15.03 -15.16 32.18
N GLU A 370 -16.31 -15.00 32.52
CA GLU A 370 -17.27 -16.09 32.43
C GLU A 370 -17.76 -16.27 30.98
N ASP A 371 -17.44 -17.42 30.37
CA ASP A 371 -17.88 -17.82 29.02
C ASP A 371 -17.73 -16.69 27.97
N PRO A 372 -16.49 -16.20 27.72
CA PRO A 372 -16.25 -15.08 26.82
C PRO A 372 -16.25 -15.50 25.34
N ILE A 373 -16.77 -14.65 24.47
CA ILE A 373 -16.55 -14.73 23.01
C ILE A 373 -15.83 -13.46 22.57
N PHE A 374 -14.77 -13.63 21.79
CA PHE A 374 -13.89 -12.55 21.33
C PHE A 374 -14.18 -12.21 19.88
N TYR A 375 -14.91 -11.12 19.69
CA TYR A 375 -15.26 -10.57 18.38
C TYR A 375 -14.18 -9.63 17.88
N HIS A 376 -13.83 -9.80 16.61
CA HIS A 376 -12.82 -8.99 15.95
C HIS A 376 -13.20 -8.75 14.48
N TRP A 377 -12.41 -7.92 13.79
CA TRP A 377 -12.68 -7.54 12.42
C TRP A 377 -11.61 -8.10 11.48
N HIS A 378 -11.93 -9.18 10.74
CA HIS A 378 -11.06 -9.82 9.76
C HIS A 378 -9.93 -10.66 10.39
N HIS A 379 -9.09 -11.33 9.58
CA HIS A 379 -8.15 -12.35 10.08
C HIS A 379 -6.91 -11.82 10.84
N TYR A 380 -6.74 -10.50 10.95
CA TYR A 380 -5.48 -9.91 11.40
C TYR A 380 -5.20 -10.29 12.85
N GLU A 381 -6.17 -10.08 13.75
CA GLU A 381 -6.04 -10.35 15.18
C GLU A 381 -5.75 -11.82 15.45
N HIS A 382 -6.46 -12.74 14.79
CA HIS A 382 -6.20 -14.18 14.88
C HIS A 382 -4.75 -14.51 14.50
N THR A 383 -4.28 -13.96 13.38
CA THR A 383 -2.93 -14.22 12.86
C THR A 383 -1.86 -13.69 13.81
N HIS A 384 -2.04 -12.46 14.29
CA HIS A 384 -1.08 -11.79 15.17
C HIS A 384 -1.06 -12.42 16.56
N LEU A 385 -2.22 -12.77 17.13
CA LEU A 385 -2.31 -13.46 18.41
C LEU A 385 -1.61 -14.82 18.37
N THR A 386 -1.83 -15.60 17.31
CA THR A 386 -1.16 -16.89 17.12
C THR A 386 0.36 -16.72 17.12
N LYS A 387 0.87 -15.75 16.35
CA LYS A 387 2.30 -15.45 16.29
C LYS A 387 2.87 -14.98 17.63
N MET A 388 2.14 -14.12 18.35
CA MET A 388 2.56 -13.62 19.65
C MET A 388 2.67 -14.76 20.68
N VAL A 389 1.69 -15.67 20.72
CA VAL A 389 1.71 -16.85 21.61
C VAL A 389 2.92 -17.74 21.31
N GLU A 390 3.20 -18.01 20.04
CA GLU A 390 4.35 -18.81 19.62
C GLU A 390 5.69 -18.11 19.93
N ARG A 391 5.81 -16.82 19.60
CA ARG A 391 7.03 -16.01 19.77
C ARG A 391 7.44 -15.91 21.24
N HIS A 392 6.49 -15.61 22.12
CA HIS A 392 6.75 -15.39 23.55
C HIS A 392 6.69 -16.67 24.39
N GLY A 393 6.48 -17.82 23.76
CA GLY A 393 6.46 -19.12 24.44
C GLY A 393 5.37 -19.21 25.52
N VAL A 394 4.23 -18.56 25.30
CA VAL A 394 3.08 -18.59 26.22
C VAL A 394 2.52 -20.01 26.29
N ASP A 395 2.01 -20.40 27.46
CA ASP A 395 1.31 -21.66 27.64
C ASP A 395 0.20 -21.82 26.58
N PRO A 396 0.23 -22.86 25.73
CA PRO A 396 -0.80 -23.09 24.72
C PRO A 396 -2.21 -23.19 25.30
N GLU A 397 -2.38 -23.69 26.53
CA GLU A 397 -3.69 -23.75 27.19
C GLU A 397 -4.23 -22.34 27.49
N LEU A 398 -3.36 -21.43 27.92
CA LEU A 398 -3.71 -20.03 28.18
C LEU A 398 -4.00 -19.28 26.86
N GLY A 399 -3.20 -19.50 25.80
CA GLY A 399 -3.48 -18.93 24.48
C GLY A 399 -4.80 -19.41 23.88
N ALA A 400 -5.15 -20.69 24.10
CA ALA A 400 -6.39 -21.29 23.61
C ALA A 400 -7.66 -20.65 24.21
N VAL A 401 -7.58 -20.02 25.39
CA VAL A 401 -8.70 -19.30 26.04
C VAL A 401 -9.35 -18.31 25.08
N VAL A 402 -8.53 -17.60 24.31
CA VAL A 402 -8.95 -16.62 23.32
C VAL A 402 -9.03 -17.25 21.93
N LEU A 403 -7.97 -17.93 21.47
CA LEU A 403 -7.88 -18.45 20.09
C LEU A 403 -9.04 -19.37 19.70
N ASP A 404 -9.50 -20.24 20.61
CA ASP A 404 -10.62 -21.16 20.33
C ASP A 404 -11.99 -20.46 20.32
N ARG A 405 -12.06 -19.24 20.84
CA ARG A 405 -13.29 -18.45 21.04
C ARG A 405 -13.33 -17.15 20.22
N LEU A 406 -12.43 -17.01 19.25
CA LEU A 406 -12.46 -15.93 18.26
C LEU A 406 -13.65 -16.07 17.31
N GLU A 407 -14.31 -14.94 17.02
CA GLU A 407 -15.39 -14.84 16.06
C GLU A 407 -15.21 -13.60 15.16
N ASP A 408 -14.94 -13.84 13.87
CA ASP A 408 -14.76 -12.79 12.88
C ASP A 408 -16.12 -12.20 12.44
N LEU A 409 -16.34 -10.92 12.74
CA LEU A 409 -17.58 -10.22 12.41
C LEU A 409 -17.66 -9.80 10.95
N SER A 410 -16.53 -9.67 10.24
CA SER A 410 -16.50 -9.14 8.87
C SER A 410 -17.31 -10.00 7.89
N PRO A 411 -17.17 -11.34 7.85
CA PRO A 411 -18.03 -12.20 7.04
C PRO A 411 -19.51 -12.06 7.37
N TRP A 412 -19.85 -11.84 8.65
CA TRP A 412 -21.23 -11.73 9.10
C TRP A 412 -21.89 -10.44 8.62
N ALA A 413 -21.22 -9.31 8.84
CA ALA A 413 -21.67 -8.02 8.36
C ALA A 413 -21.72 -8.01 6.82
N THR A 414 -20.61 -8.33 6.18
CA THR A 414 -20.47 -8.17 4.73
C THR A 414 -21.30 -9.21 3.98
N LYS A 415 -21.25 -10.52 4.30
CA LYS A 415 -22.07 -11.54 3.59
C LYS A 415 -23.55 -11.39 3.86
N GLY A 416 -23.92 -10.98 5.07
CA GLY A 416 -25.30 -10.74 5.49
C GLY A 416 -25.94 -9.53 4.83
N TYR A 417 -25.19 -8.44 4.68
CA TYR A 417 -25.70 -7.14 4.28
C TYR A 417 -24.81 -6.45 3.26
N ALA A 418 -25.44 -5.72 2.35
CA ALA A 418 -24.75 -4.70 1.59
C ALA A 418 -24.95 -3.35 2.28
N PHE A 419 -23.85 -2.65 2.55
CA PHE A 419 -23.85 -1.33 3.18
C PHE A 419 -23.75 -0.23 2.12
N PRO A 420 -24.32 0.97 2.37
CA PRO A 420 -24.17 2.13 1.50
C PRO A 420 -22.78 2.76 1.67
N ALA A 421 -21.72 1.97 1.44
CA ALA A 421 -20.34 2.36 1.56
C ALA A 421 -19.54 1.80 0.37
N TYR A 422 -18.52 2.54 -0.07
CA TYR A 422 -17.67 2.14 -1.21
C TYR A 422 -16.61 1.08 -0.83
N GLY A 423 -16.58 0.66 0.44
CA GLY A 423 -15.68 -0.35 0.97
C GLY A 423 -16.36 -1.21 2.04
N GLU A 424 -15.78 -2.39 2.29
CA GLU A 424 -16.27 -3.39 3.26
C GLU A 424 -15.41 -3.40 4.56
N GLY A 425 -14.63 -2.35 4.84
CA GLY A 425 -13.81 -2.22 6.06
C GLY A 425 -14.58 -1.66 7.27
N LEU A 426 -14.04 -1.88 8.49
CA LEU A 426 -14.61 -1.45 9.77
C LEU A 426 -15.05 0.02 9.74
N LYS A 427 -14.12 0.93 9.44
CA LYS A 427 -14.37 2.38 9.40
C LYS A 427 -15.46 2.77 8.40
N ALA A 428 -15.50 2.15 7.23
CA ALA A 428 -16.50 2.43 6.21
C ALA A 428 -17.91 1.99 6.65
N ILE A 429 -18.02 0.79 7.23
CA ILE A 429 -19.30 0.22 7.65
C ILE A 429 -19.81 0.90 8.93
N ALA A 430 -18.99 1.06 9.97
CA ALA A 430 -19.46 1.68 11.20
C ALA A 430 -19.88 3.15 10.98
N LYS A 431 -19.17 3.93 10.14
CA LYS A 431 -19.62 5.29 9.75
C LYS A 431 -20.97 5.29 9.06
N CYS A 432 -21.22 4.35 8.13
CA CYS A 432 -22.51 4.26 7.45
C CYS A 432 -23.66 3.86 8.40
N LEU A 433 -23.32 3.23 9.53
CA LEU A 433 -24.24 2.89 10.62
C LEU A 433 -24.31 3.97 11.71
N GLY A 434 -23.72 5.14 11.49
CA GLY A 434 -23.82 6.29 12.39
C GLY A 434 -22.83 6.28 13.57
N PHE A 435 -21.82 5.43 13.55
CA PHE A 435 -20.71 5.51 14.51
C PHE A 435 -19.78 6.66 14.18
N HIS A 436 -19.31 7.37 15.20
CA HIS A 436 -18.39 8.50 15.07
C HIS A 436 -17.19 8.24 15.98
N TRP A 437 -15.99 8.27 15.42
CA TRP A 437 -14.74 8.22 16.17
C TRP A 437 -14.57 9.52 16.96
N GLU A 438 -14.07 9.41 18.19
CA GLU A 438 -13.61 10.55 18.99
C GLU A 438 -12.38 11.21 18.34
N GLN A 439 -11.51 10.41 17.72
CA GLN A 439 -10.32 10.87 16.99
C GLN A 439 -10.38 10.46 15.51
N ASP A 440 -10.50 11.44 14.62
CA ASP A 440 -10.47 11.22 13.17
C ASP A 440 -9.13 11.54 12.51
N ASP A 441 -8.19 12.14 13.26
CA ASP A 441 -6.83 12.50 12.86
C ASP A 441 -5.83 11.35 12.98
N VAL A 442 -6.07 10.39 13.88
CA VAL A 442 -5.19 9.23 14.04
C VAL A 442 -5.52 8.14 13.00
N THR A 443 -4.46 7.65 12.37
CA THR A 443 -4.49 6.48 11.48
C THR A 443 -3.67 5.36 12.09
N GLY A 444 -3.84 4.12 11.62
CA GLY A 444 -3.01 3.00 12.09
C GLY A 444 -1.51 3.17 11.85
N VAL A 445 -1.08 4.06 10.95
CA VAL A 445 0.35 4.45 10.84
C VAL A 445 0.71 5.57 11.80
N GLY A 446 -0.19 6.56 11.96
CA GLY A 446 -0.02 7.61 12.97
C GLY A 446 0.09 7.03 14.38
N SER A 447 -0.62 5.94 14.70
CA SER A 447 -0.48 5.25 16.00
C SER A 447 0.92 4.65 16.20
N MET A 448 1.57 4.14 15.13
CA MET A 448 2.95 3.64 15.18
C MET A 448 3.97 4.75 15.48
N ASP A 449 3.82 5.91 14.85
CA ASP A 449 4.71 7.07 15.08
C ASP A 449 4.53 7.62 16.50
N LEU A 450 3.28 7.71 16.97
CA LEU A 450 2.98 8.08 18.36
C LEU A 450 3.62 7.09 19.34
N TYR A 451 3.59 5.78 19.04
CA TYR A 451 4.20 4.77 19.90
C TYR A 451 5.72 4.89 19.91
N THR A 452 6.33 5.09 18.75
CA THR A 452 7.78 5.29 18.61
C THR A 452 8.22 6.51 19.43
N ASN A 453 7.51 7.63 19.31
CA ASN A 453 7.78 8.84 20.12
C ASN A 453 7.62 8.57 21.62
N TYR A 454 6.59 7.82 22.01
CA TYR A 454 6.36 7.42 23.40
C TYR A 454 7.54 6.62 23.97
N VAL A 455 8.00 5.58 23.26
CA VAL A 455 9.15 4.77 23.69
C VAL A 455 10.43 5.59 23.73
N GLN A 456 10.71 6.40 22.69
CA GLN A 456 11.91 7.26 22.63
C GLN A 456 11.94 8.33 23.74
N SER A 457 10.78 8.75 24.24
CA SER A 457 10.66 9.63 25.40
C SER A 457 10.99 8.95 26.74
N GLY A 458 11.36 7.66 26.74
CA GLY A 458 11.47 6.83 27.94
C GLY A 458 10.12 6.55 28.59
N SER A 459 9.08 6.33 27.77
CA SER A 459 7.71 6.04 28.21
C SER A 459 7.05 7.19 29.00
N THR A 460 7.43 8.44 28.72
CA THR A 460 6.95 9.64 29.44
C THR A 460 5.95 10.51 28.67
N ASP A 461 5.86 10.37 27.35
CA ASP A 461 4.92 11.13 26.50
C ASP A 461 3.47 10.62 26.59
N GLN A 462 2.81 10.96 27.70
CA GLN A 462 1.44 10.53 27.96
C GLN A 462 0.43 11.01 26.92
N VAL A 463 0.70 12.11 26.21
CA VAL A 463 -0.21 12.62 25.17
C VAL A 463 -0.28 11.65 24.00
N SER A 464 0.88 11.14 23.56
CA SER A 464 0.95 10.12 22.50
C SER A 464 0.27 8.81 22.94
N LYS A 465 0.53 8.36 24.17
CA LYS A 465 -0.13 7.17 24.73
C LYS A 465 -1.65 7.31 24.80
N GLU A 466 -2.15 8.43 25.30
CA GLU A 466 -3.60 8.70 25.38
C GLU A 466 -4.26 8.70 23.99
N LYS A 467 -3.63 9.29 22.98
CA LYS A 467 -4.14 9.27 21.61
C LYS A 467 -4.25 7.86 21.05
N ILE A 468 -3.19 7.05 21.18
CA ILE A 468 -3.20 5.65 20.76
C ILE A 468 -4.34 4.87 21.43
N VAL A 469 -4.48 5.04 22.75
CA VAL A 469 -5.49 4.32 23.53
C VAL A 469 -6.90 4.73 23.13
N VAL A 470 -7.16 6.01 22.83
CA VAL A 470 -8.47 6.47 22.36
C VAL A 470 -8.78 5.95 20.95
N TYR A 471 -7.81 5.96 20.04
CA TYR A 471 -7.97 5.43 18.68
C TYR A 471 -8.38 3.95 18.70
N ASN A 472 -7.64 3.12 19.44
CA ASN A 472 -7.95 1.69 19.54
C ASN A 472 -9.25 1.41 20.32
N LYS A 473 -9.55 2.23 21.34
CA LYS A 473 -10.85 2.19 22.03
C LYS A 473 -12.00 2.41 21.05
N ASP A 474 -11.90 3.42 20.18
CA ASP A 474 -12.92 3.69 19.17
C ASP A 474 -13.10 2.50 18.22
N ASP A 475 -12.03 1.84 17.79
CA ASP A 475 -12.11 0.66 16.90
C ASP A 475 -12.79 -0.54 17.60
N CYS A 476 -12.53 -0.75 18.90
CA CYS A 476 -13.25 -1.74 19.70
C CYS A 476 -14.76 -1.41 19.81
N PHE A 477 -15.10 -0.15 20.08
CA PHE A 477 -16.50 0.29 20.16
C PHE A 477 -17.20 0.28 18.79
N ALA A 478 -16.49 0.58 17.70
CA ALA A 478 -17.01 0.48 16.35
C ALA A 478 -17.36 -0.97 16.00
N THR A 479 -16.51 -1.91 16.41
CA THR A 479 -16.74 -3.35 16.26
C THR A 479 -17.99 -3.80 17.03
N MET A 480 -18.13 -3.36 18.30
CA MET A 480 -19.34 -3.59 19.09
C MET A 480 -20.59 -2.97 18.45
N HIS A 481 -20.49 -1.75 17.91
CA HIS A 481 -21.60 -1.06 17.26
C HIS A 481 -22.10 -1.81 16.02
N ILE A 482 -21.20 -2.36 15.21
CA ILE A 482 -21.58 -3.20 14.06
C ILE A 482 -22.26 -4.48 14.56
N TYR A 483 -21.70 -5.16 15.57
CA TYR A 483 -22.32 -6.35 16.15
C TYR A 483 -23.75 -6.07 16.63
N ASP A 484 -23.95 -4.99 17.39
CA ASP A 484 -25.26 -4.59 17.90
C ASP A 484 -26.26 -4.31 16.78
N TRP A 485 -25.82 -3.59 15.75
CA TRP A 485 -26.64 -3.33 14.58
C TRP A 485 -27.07 -4.62 13.89
N VAL A 486 -26.13 -5.55 13.68
CA VAL A 486 -26.37 -6.85 13.04
C VAL A 486 -27.33 -7.70 13.89
N MET A 487 -27.13 -7.76 15.21
CA MET A 487 -28.02 -8.50 16.13
C MET A 487 -29.42 -7.91 16.16
N ALA A 488 -29.56 -6.59 16.06
CA ALA A 488 -30.85 -5.94 15.99
C ALA A 488 -31.63 -6.30 14.71
N GLN A 489 -30.95 -6.62 13.60
CA GLN A 489 -31.60 -7.05 12.36
C GLN A 489 -32.11 -8.50 12.38
N GLN A 490 -31.68 -9.30 13.36
CA GLN A 490 -32.13 -10.70 13.51
C GLN A 490 -33.43 -10.85 14.30
N ARG A 491 -33.89 -9.77 14.94
CA ARG A 491 -35.15 -9.71 15.70
C ARG A 491 -36.30 -9.32 14.77
#